data_AF-A0A832SN61-F1
#
_entry.id   AF-A0A832SN61-F1
#
_cell.length_a   1.000
_cell.length_b   1.000
_cell.length_c   1.000
_cell.angle_alpha   90.00
_cell.angle_beta   90.00
_cell.angle_gamma   90.00
#
_symmetry.space_group_name_H-M   'P 1'
#
loop_
_entity.id
_entity.type
_entity.pdbx_description
1 polymer ?
#
loop_
_entity_poly.entity_id
_entity_poly.type
_entity_poly.pdbx_seq_one_letter_code
_entity_poly.pdbx_strand_id
1 'polypeptide(L)'
;MSIVITGNPGVGKHTITKKISEILNFPIIDINIIGKDSGLFEKNENTNDVDTEKLGNILKEKVLDKTIVVGHLAPYVLEKNQVKKIIILRRNPYDLELVYKERKYSEIKIKDNTGSE
;
A
#
# COMPACT_ATOMS: atom_id res chain seq x y z
N MET A 1 8.11 0.60 -16.54
CA MET A 1 7.14 1.40 -15.75
C MET A 1 6.03 0.51 -15.23
N SER A 2 5.54 0.77 -14.01
CA SER A 2 4.62 -0.13 -13.28
C SER A 2 3.17 0.35 -13.30
N ILE A 3 2.23 -0.56 -13.01
CA ILE A 3 0.87 -0.20 -12.61
C ILE A 3 0.85 -0.10 -11.09
N VAL A 4 0.40 1.02 -10.54
CA VAL A 4 0.34 1.25 -9.09
C VAL A 4 -1.10 1.14 -8.61
N ILE A 5 -1.31 0.36 -7.54
CA ILE A 5 -2.61 0.23 -6.87
C ILE A 5 -2.48 0.70 -5.42
N THR A 6 -3.15 1.80 -5.10
CA THR A 6 -3.11 2.44 -3.77
C THR A 6 -4.53 2.74 -3.24
N GLY A 7 -4.62 3.35 -2.06
CA GLY A 7 -5.84 3.58 -1.28
C GLY A 7 -5.63 3.22 0.19
N ASN A 8 -6.59 3.54 1.05
CA ASN A 8 -6.47 3.27 2.48
C ASN A 8 -6.42 1.76 2.81
N PRO A 9 -5.90 1.36 3.98
CA PRO A 9 -5.98 -0.03 4.44
C PRO A 9 -7.42 -0.56 4.34
N GLY A 10 -7.64 -1.83 3.99
CA GLY A 10 -8.99 -2.42 3.98
C GLY A 10 -9.83 -2.20 2.71
N VAL A 11 -9.47 -1.29 1.80
CA VAL A 11 -10.22 -1.04 0.54
C VAL A 11 -10.12 -2.18 -0.51
N GLY A 12 -9.38 -3.25 -0.22
CA GLY A 12 -9.29 -4.42 -1.11
C GLY A 12 -8.12 -4.40 -2.11
N LYS A 13 -7.11 -3.53 -1.92
CA LYS A 13 -5.92 -3.43 -2.79
C LYS A 13 -5.30 -4.78 -3.13
N HIS A 14 -4.90 -5.55 -2.12
CA HIS A 14 -4.27 -6.86 -2.32
C HIS A 14 -5.15 -7.84 -3.10
N THR A 15 -6.46 -7.82 -2.87
CA THR A 15 -7.41 -8.68 -3.60
C THR A 15 -7.45 -8.32 -5.08
N ILE A 16 -7.58 -7.03 -5.40
CA ILE A 16 -7.61 -6.55 -6.79
C ILE A 16 -6.26 -6.73 -7.47
N THR A 17 -5.15 -6.46 -6.78
CA THR A 17 -3.79 -6.66 -7.28
C THR A 17 -3.55 -8.11 -7.70
N LYS A 18 -3.97 -9.10 -6.89
CA LYS A 18 -3.85 -10.53 -7.23
C LYS A 18 -4.61 -10.87 -8.52
N LYS A 19 -5.87 -10.44 -8.62
CA LYS A 19 -6.69 -10.68 -9.82
C LYS A 19 -6.09 -10.04 -11.08
N ILE A 20 -5.59 -8.81 -10.98
CA ILE A 20 -4.95 -8.13 -12.11
C ILE A 20 -3.63 -8.82 -12.49
N SER A 21 -2.86 -9.27 -11.50
CA SER A 21 -1.62 -10.03 -11.73
C SER A 21 -1.89 -11.33 -12.49
N GLU A 22 -2.93 -12.07 -12.13
CA GLU A 22 -3.36 -13.30 -12.83
C GLU A 22 -3.75 -13.03 -14.30
N ILE A 23 -4.47 -11.93 -14.56
CA ILE A 23 -4.91 -11.56 -15.92
C ILE A 23 -3.74 -11.09 -16.79
N LEU A 24 -2.84 -10.26 -16.24
CA LEU A 24 -1.75 -9.63 -16.99
C LEU A 24 -0.46 -10.45 -16.98
N ASN A 25 -0.37 -11.47 -16.11
CA ASN A 25 0.84 -12.21 -15.80
C ASN A 25 2.01 -11.30 -15.36
N PHE A 26 1.71 -10.26 -14.58
CA PHE A 26 2.70 -9.31 -14.08
C PHE A 26 3.05 -9.62 -12.62
N PRO A 27 4.34 -9.63 -12.22
CA PRO A 27 4.73 -9.83 -10.83
C PRO A 27 4.22 -8.69 -9.94
N ILE A 28 3.94 -9.04 -8.69
CA ILE A 28 3.47 -8.11 -7.66
C ILE A 28 4.64 -7.66 -6.80
N ILE A 29 4.73 -6.36 -6.56
CA ILE A 29 5.64 -5.74 -5.61
C ILE A 29 4.81 -5.09 -4.50
N ASP A 30 4.90 -5.60 -3.28
CA ASP A 30 4.23 -5.01 -2.11
C ASP A 30 5.21 -4.12 -1.34
N ILE A 31 4.92 -2.81 -1.33
CA ILE A 31 5.75 -1.81 -0.65
C ILE A 31 5.83 -2.08 0.86
N ASN A 32 4.74 -2.56 1.47
CA ASN A 32 4.73 -2.81 2.91
C ASN A 32 5.61 -4.02 3.27
N ILE A 33 5.65 -5.04 2.40
CA ILE A 33 6.53 -6.20 2.59
C ILE A 33 7.99 -5.74 2.46
N ILE A 34 8.33 -4.97 1.42
CA ILE A 34 9.69 -4.45 1.23
C ILE A 34 10.14 -3.65 2.44
N GLY A 35 9.34 -2.70 2.93
CA GLY A 35 9.73 -1.92 4.10
C GLY A 35 9.90 -2.79 5.34
N LYS A 36 9.05 -3.81 5.53
CA LYS A 36 9.13 -4.72 6.68
C LYS A 36 10.41 -5.56 6.64
N ASP A 37 10.71 -6.13 5.47
CA ASP A 37 11.90 -6.96 5.26
C ASP A 37 13.19 -6.14 5.34
N SER A 38 13.11 -4.83 5.05
CA SER A 38 14.23 -3.89 5.16
C SER A 38 14.40 -3.32 6.59
N GLY A 39 13.60 -3.74 7.56
CA GLY A 39 13.66 -3.24 8.94
C GLY A 39 13.27 -1.77 9.11
N LEU A 40 12.58 -1.18 8.13
CA LEU A 40 12.20 0.24 8.11
C LEU A 40 10.90 0.53 8.87
N PHE A 41 10.27 -0.50 9.45
CA PHE A 41 9.09 -0.36 10.28
C PHE A 41 9.51 -0.31 11.74
N GLU A 42 9.46 0.88 12.34
CA GLU A 42 9.55 1.00 13.79
C GLU A 42 8.19 0.62 14.40
N LYS A 43 8.21 -0.29 15.38
CA LYS A 43 7.03 -0.61 16.18
C LYS A 43 6.82 0.51 17.20
N ASN A 44 6.08 1.54 16.83
CA ASN A 44 5.50 2.45 17.80
C ASN A 44 4.08 1.98 18.15
N GLU A 45 3.69 2.17 19.42
CA GLU A 45 2.51 1.54 20.03
C GLU A 45 1.18 1.85 19.30
N ASN A 46 1.14 2.89 18.45
CA ASN A 46 -0.06 3.30 17.72
C ASN A 46 0.12 3.53 16.21
N THR A 47 1.35 3.72 15.72
CA THR A 47 1.65 3.94 14.29
C THR A 47 2.86 3.10 13.86
N ASN A 48 2.80 2.58 12.62
CA ASN A 48 3.98 2.07 11.97
C ASN A 48 4.64 3.26 11.29
N ASP A 49 5.53 3.95 12.00
CA ASP A 49 6.33 4.99 11.37
C ASP A 49 7.31 4.30 10.41
N VAL A 50 7.13 4.60 9.12
CA VAL A 50 7.96 4.07 8.05
C VAL A 50 8.82 5.19 7.52
N ASP A 51 10.13 4.97 7.49
CA ASP A 51 11.07 5.86 6.83
C ASP A 51 10.84 5.80 5.30
N THR A 52 9.96 6.68 4.82
CA THR A 52 9.54 6.75 3.41
C THR A 52 10.69 7.18 2.49
N GLU A 53 11.67 7.92 3.00
CA GLU A 53 12.85 8.34 2.23
C GLU A 53 13.75 7.13 1.93
N LYS A 54 14.12 6.36 2.97
CA LYS A 54 14.89 5.12 2.78
C LYS A 54 14.15 4.10 1.93
N LEU A 55 12.85 3.94 2.16
CA LEU A 55 12.02 3.02 1.36
C LEU A 55 11.96 3.47 -0.11
N GLY A 56 11.84 4.77 -0.36
CA GLY A 56 11.93 5.37 -1.69
C GLY A 56 13.25 5.04 -2.37
N ASN A 57 14.38 5.22 -1.69
CA ASN A 57 15.71 4.90 -2.23
C ASN A 57 15.85 3.42 -2.61
N ILE A 58 15.37 2.49 -1.77
CA ILE A 58 15.33 1.06 -2.08
C ILE A 58 14.48 0.76 -3.32
N LEU A 59 13.35 1.45 -3.48
CA LEU A 59 12.46 1.26 -4.62
C LEU A 59 13.02 1.88 -5.91
N LYS A 60 13.81 2.97 -5.83
CA LYS A 60 14.48 3.58 -7.00
C LYS A 60 15.44 2.61 -7.68
N GLU A 61 16.14 1.79 -6.91
CA GLU A 61 17.09 0.81 -7.43
C GLU A 61 16.42 -0.42 -8.08
N LYS A 62 15.11 -0.61 -7.90
CA LYS A 62 14.37 -1.75 -8.47
C LYS A 62 13.89 -1.49 -9.89
N VAL A 63 14.00 -2.51 -10.73
CA VAL A 63 13.38 -2.52 -12.06
C VAL A 63 11.88 -2.77 -11.93
N LEU A 64 11.08 -1.73 -12.14
CA LEU A 64 9.62 -1.75 -12.03
C LEU A 64 8.93 -1.85 -13.41
N ASP A 65 9.50 -2.59 -14.36
CA ASP A 65 8.87 -2.80 -15.66
C ASP A 65 7.92 -4.00 -15.66
N LYS A 66 6.74 -3.82 -16.27
CA LYS A 66 5.66 -4.83 -16.30
C LYS A 66 5.34 -5.41 -14.91
N THR A 67 5.39 -4.58 -13.87
CA THR A 67 5.05 -4.97 -12.50
C THR A 67 3.78 -4.28 -12.03
N ILE A 68 3.14 -4.88 -11.02
CA ILE A 68 2.05 -4.25 -10.27
C ILE A 68 2.57 -3.91 -8.89
N VAL A 69 2.68 -2.62 -8.57
CA VAL A 69 3.10 -2.14 -7.27
C VAL A 69 1.87 -1.88 -6.41
N VAL A 70 1.83 -2.44 -5.21
CA VAL A 70 0.72 -2.29 -4.26
C VAL A 70 1.18 -1.76 -2.92
N GLY A 71 0.42 -0.81 -2.37
CA GLY A 71 0.68 -0.28 -1.04
C GLY A 71 0.07 1.10 -0.84
N HIS A 72 -0.34 1.40 0.39
CA HIS A 72 -0.86 2.72 0.76
C HIS A 72 0.24 3.79 0.75
N LEU A 73 1.50 3.38 0.94
CA LEU A 73 2.67 4.26 0.92
C LEU A 73 3.16 4.64 -0.49
N ALA A 74 2.58 4.06 -1.55
CA ALA A 74 3.00 4.30 -2.93
C ALA A 74 3.14 5.79 -3.31
N PRO A 75 2.25 6.72 -2.88
CA PRO A 75 2.39 8.13 -3.21
C PRO A 75 3.65 8.80 -2.65
N TYR A 76 4.24 8.25 -1.59
CA TYR A 76 5.37 8.84 -0.88
C TYR A 76 6.73 8.29 -1.33
N VAL A 77 6.74 7.12 -1.98
CA VAL A 77 7.97 6.36 -2.24
C VAL A 77 8.26 6.11 -3.72
N LEU A 78 7.30 6.41 -4.61
CA LEU A 78 7.45 6.23 -6.05
C LEU A 78 7.63 7.56 -6.78
N GLU A 79 8.54 7.57 -7.75
CA GLU A 79 8.75 8.68 -8.66
C GLU A 79 7.89 8.56 -9.93
N LYS A 80 7.62 9.67 -10.60
CA LYS A 80 6.77 9.73 -11.80
C LYS A 80 7.26 8.81 -12.94
N ASN A 81 8.58 8.69 -13.11
CA ASN A 81 9.21 7.82 -14.12
C ASN A 81 9.01 6.31 -13.83
N GLN A 82 8.63 5.93 -12.61
CA GLN A 82 8.38 4.53 -12.22
C GLN A 82 6.94 4.10 -12.49
N VAL A 83 6.04 5.03 -12.83
CA VAL A 83 4.59 4.82 -12.81
C VAL A 83 3.96 5.04 -14.18
N LYS A 84 3.41 3.97 -14.77
CA LYS A 84 2.65 4.02 -16.04
C LYS A 84 1.19 4.42 -15.81
N LYS A 85 0.58 3.88 -14.75
CA LYS A 85 -0.83 4.11 -14.40
C LYS A 85 -1.02 3.97 -12.90
N ILE A 86 -1.87 4.81 -12.32
CA ILE A 86 -2.26 4.75 -10.90
C ILE A 86 -3.74 4.41 -10.82
N ILE A 87 -4.07 3.45 -9.95
CA ILE A 87 -5.43 3.07 -9.59
C ILE A 87 -5.58 3.32 -8.10
N ILE A 88 -6.49 4.20 -7.73
CA ILE A 88 -6.80 4.51 -6.33
C ILE A 88 -8.11 3.80 -6.00
N LEU A 89 -8.05 2.80 -5.13
CA LEU A 89 -9.23 2.13 -4.62
C LEU A 89 -9.80 2.92 -3.44
N ARG A 90 -11.10 3.13 -3.48
CA ARG A 90 -11.88 3.82 -2.46
C ARG A 90 -12.99 2.91 -1.98
N ARG A 91 -13.39 3.05 -0.73
CA ARG A 91 -14.51 2.29 -0.14
C ARG A 91 -15.25 3.17 0.85
N ASN A 92 -16.56 2.95 0.98
CA ASN A 92 -17.36 3.68 1.97
C ASN A 92 -16.72 3.56 3.38
N PRO A 93 -16.49 4.67 4.11
CA PRO A 93 -15.86 4.64 5.43
C PRO A 93 -16.62 3.78 6.44
N TYR A 94 -17.95 3.72 6.37
CA TYR A 94 -18.77 2.86 7.24
C TYR A 94 -18.51 1.36 6.97
N ASP A 95 -18.26 0.98 5.71
CA ASP A 95 -17.87 -0.40 5.37
C ASP A 95 -16.44 -0.71 5.82
N LEU A 96 -15.53 0.28 5.77
CA LEU A 96 -14.15 0.13 6.24
C LEU A 96 -14.08 -0.06 7.76
N GLU A 97 -14.97 0.60 8.50
CA GLU A 97 -15.07 0.44 9.96
C GLU A 97 -15.29 -1.03 10.34
N LEU A 98 -16.19 -1.73 9.64
CA LEU A 98 -16.44 -3.17 9.83
C LEU A 98 -15.17 -3.99 9.57
N VAL A 99 -14.46 -3.71 8.47
CA VAL A 99 -13.20 -4.39 8.11
C VAL A 99 -12.12 -4.16 9.17
N TYR A 100 -12.01 -2.95 9.72
CA TYR A 100 -11.01 -2.65 10.74
C TYR A 100 -11.35 -3.29 12.10
N LYS A 101 -12.63 -3.37 12.46
CA LYS A 101 -13.11 -4.12 13.63
C LYS A 101 -12.77 -5.60 13.53
N GLU A 102 -13.03 -6.23 12.38
CA GLU A 102 -12.64 -7.63 12.12
C GLU A 102 -11.13 -7.86 12.25
N ARG A 103 -10.33 -6.86 11.86
CA ARG A 103 -8.86 -6.86 12.00
C ARG A 103 -8.36 -6.51 13.40
N LYS A 104 -9.27 -6.29 14.37
CA LYS A 104 -8.95 -5.94 15.76
C LYS A 104 -8.09 -4.68 15.89
N TYR A 105 -8.34 -3.67 15.05
CA TYR A 105 -7.70 -2.37 15.22
C TYR A 105 -8.24 -1.68 16.49
N SER A 106 -7.42 -0.85 17.14
CA SER A 106 -7.88 -0.02 18.24
C SER A 106 -8.90 1.02 17.74
N GLU A 107 -9.80 1.48 18.61
CA GLU A 107 -10.81 2.48 18.23
C GLU A 107 -10.19 3.76 17.68
N ILE A 108 -9.06 4.19 18.26
CA ILE A 108 -8.28 5.35 17.79
C ILE A 108 -7.85 5.11 16.34
N LYS A 109 -7.21 3.96 16.07
CA LYS A 109 -6.74 3.60 14.73
C LYS A 109 -7.88 3.42 13.72
N ILE A 110 -9.05 2.93 14.18
CA ILE A 110 -10.25 2.84 13.34
C ILE A 110 -10.67 4.25 12.92
N LYS A 111 -10.88 5.16 13.88
CA LYS A 111 -11.30 6.55 13.63
C LYS A 111 -10.33 7.29 12.71
N ASP A 112 -9.02 7.17 12.97
CA ASP A 112 -7.99 7.81 12.15
C ASP A 112 -8.03 7.34 10.70
N ASN A 113 -8.12 6.02 10.47
CA ASN A 113 -8.16 5.47 9.11
C ASN A 113 -9.48 5.76 8.40
N THR A 114 -10.62 5.73 9.10
CA THR A 114 -11.92 6.07 8.50
C THR A 114 -12.05 7.55 8.19
N GLY A 115 -11.48 8.44 9.03
CA GLY A 115 -11.49 9.88 8.80
C GLY A 115 -10.52 10.35 7.71
N SER A 116 -9.55 9.49 7.35
CA SER A 116 -8.60 9.72 6.26
C SER A 116 -9.09 9.19 4.91
N GLU A 117 -10.24 8.51 4.86
CA GLU A 117 -10.89 8.06 3.62
C GLU A 117 -11.86 9.13 3.11
#